data_AF-A0A2Z2P6N0-F1
#
_entry.id   AF-A0A2Z2P6N0-F1
#
_cell.length_a   1.000
_cell.length_b   1.000
_cell.length_c   1.000
_cell.angle_alpha   90.00
_cell.angle_beta   90.00
_cell.angle_gamma   90.00
#
_symmetry.space_group_name_H-M   'P 1'
#
loop_
_entity.id
_entity.type
_entity.pdbx_description
1 polymer ?
#
loop_
_entity_poly.entity_id
_entity_poly.type
_entity_poly.pdbx_seq_one_letter_code
_entity_poly.pdbx_strand_id
1 'polypeptide(L)' 'MQPEPLAKAPRCLARTRKGTECQSPAVKGKARCRMHGGKGSGAPRGNRNAFKHGGRSDEARRCQDLIRMLARDREV' A
#
# COMPACT_ATOMS: atom_id res chain seq x y z
N MET A 1 6.61 -5.01 -29.99
CA MET A 1 5.20 -5.26 -29.60
C MET A 1 5.15 -5.73 -28.16
N GLN A 2 4.11 -5.39 -27.40
CA GLN A 2 3.91 -6.04 -26.09
C GLN A 2 3.54 -7.51 -26.30
N PRO A 3 4.04 -8.44 -25.47
CA PRO A 3 3.68 -9.84 -25.60
C PRO A 3 2.17 -10.04 -25.34
N GLU A 4 1.55 -10.95 -26.10
CA GLU A 4 0.12 -11.30 -26.10
C GLU A 4 -0.53 -11.32 -24.69
N PRO A 5 0.06 -11.97 -23.67
CA PRO A 5 -0.51 -11.99 -22.32
C PRO A 5 -0.63 -10.60 -21.67
N LEU A 6 0.33 -9.70 -21.93
CA LEU A 6 0.32 -8.34 -21.40
C LEU A 6 -0.64 -7.42 -22.17
N ALA A 7 -0.88 -7.71 -23.45
CA ALA A 7 -1.88 -7.00 -24.25
C ALA A 7 -3.31 -7.31 -23.74
N LYS A 8 -3.59 -8.57 -23.41
CA LYS A 8 -4.90 -9.03 -22.90
C LYS A 8 -5.13 -8.75 -21.41
N ALA A 9 -4.10 -8.37 -20.66
CA ALA A 9 -4.23 -8.06 -19.24
C ALA A 9 -5.05 -6.77 -19.00
N PRO A 10 -5.87 -6.71 -17.93
CA PRO A 10 -6.59 -5.49 -17.57
C PRO A 10 -5.62 -4.34 -17.27
N ARG A 11 -6.04 -3.10 -17.51
CA ARG A 11 -5.23 -1.91 -17.28
C ARG A 11 -5.29 -1.50 -15.81
N CYS A 12 -4.20 -0.92 -15.31
CA CYS A 12 -4.08 -0.52 -13.91
C CYS A 12 -5.04 0.61 -13.50
N LEU A 13 -5.22 1.61 -14.37
CA LEU A 13 -6.10 2.77 -14.18
C LEU A 13 -5.87 3.59 -12.89
N ALA A 14 -4.75 3.39 -12.19
CA ALA A 14 -4.37 4.28 -11.09
C ALA A 14 -4.00 5.66 -11.64
N ARG A 15 -4.33 6.71 -10.88
CA ARG A 15 -3.96 8.08 -11.23
C ARG A 15 -2.44 8.24 -11.22
N THR A 16 -1.87 8.60 -12.36
CA THR A 16 -0.44 8.85 -12.52
C THR A 16 -0.08 10.24 -11.97
N ARG A 17 1.23 10.52 -11.83
CA ARG A 17 1.72 11.86 -11.46
C ARG A 17 1.31 12.97 -12.44
N LYS A 18 1.03 12.62 -13.70
CA LYS A 18 0.53 13.54 -14.73
C LYS A 18 -0.99 13.76 -14.65
N GLY A 19 -1.66 13.13 -13.70
CA GLY A 19 -3.12 13.21 -13.53
C GLY A 19 -3.93 12.26 -14.39
N THR A 20 -3.33 11.59 -15.38
CA THR A 20 -4.01 10.63 -16.27
C THR A 20 -4.04 9.21 -15.69
N GLU A 21 -4.87 8.35 -16.27
CA GLU A 21 -4.98 6.93 -15.88
C GLU A 21 -3.79 6.08 -16.35
N CYS A 22 -3.32 5.18 -15.49
CA CYS A 22 -2.21 4.28 -15.80
C CYS A 22 -2.63 3.17 -16.79
N GLN A 23 -1.99 3.14 -17.96
CA GLN A 23 -2.23 2.13 -19.01
C GLN A 23 -1.32 0.89 -18.92
N SER A 24 -0.50 0.79 -17.87
CA SER A 24 0.30 -0.42 -17.65
C SER A 24 -0.59 -1.63 -17.33
N PRO A 25 -0.23 -2.83 -17.79
CA PRO A 25 -0.96 -4.05 -17.46
C PRO A 25 -0.95 -4.30 -15.95
N ALA A 26 -2.08 -4.74 -15.41
CA ALA A 26 -2.21 -5.14 -14.02
C ALA A 26 -1.42 -6.44 -13.77
N VAL A 27 -0.93 -6.61 -12.54
CA VAL A 27 -0.30 -7.87 -12.14
C VAL A 27 -1.36 -8.97 -12.12
N LYS A 28 -1.00 -10.19 -12.54
CA LYS A 28 -1.92 -11.35 -12.56
C LYS A 28 -2.63 -11.50 -11.19
N GLY A 29 -3.97 -11.53 -11.22
CA GLY A 29 -4.80 -11.65 -10.02
C GLY A 29 -4.89 -10.39 -9.15
N LYS A 30 -4.47 -9.22 -9.66
CA LYS A 30 -4.51 -7.92 -8.97
C LYS A 30 -5.15 -6.86 -9.85
N ALA A 31 -5.69 -5.81 -9.22
CA ALA A 31 -6.32 -4.70 -9.94
C ALA A 31 -5.32 -3.64 -10.46
N ARG A 32 -4.08 -3.62 -9.95
CA ARG A 32 -3.09 -2.56 -10.25
C ARG A 32 -1.81 -3.13 -10.84
N CYS A 33 -1.05 -2.29 -11.55
CA CYS A 33 0.27 -2.65 -12.09
C CYS A 33 1.35 -2.70 -11.00
N ARG A 34 2.53 -3.22 -11.36
CA ARG A 34 3.68 -3.33 -10.44
C ARG A 34 4.07 -2.01 -9.76
N MET A 35 3.84 -0.87 -10.43
CA MET A 35 4.23 0.46 -9.92
C MET A 35 3.16 1.08 -9.00
N HIS A 36 1.90 0.68 -9.14
CA HIS A 36 0.77 1.27 -8.41
C HIS A 36 0.13 0.28 -7.43
N GLY A 37 0.94 -0.61 -6.83
CA GLY A 37 0.51 -1.50 -5.74
C GLY A 37 0.21 -2.95 -6.14
N GLY A 38 0.36 -3.33 -7.41
CA GLY A 38 0.15 -4.71 -7.87
C GLY A 38 1.11 -5.74 -7.27
N LYS A 39 2.28 -5.30 -6.79
CA LYS A 39 3.25 -6.18 -6.11
C LYS A 39 2.88 -6.47 -4.64
N GLY A 40 1.82 -5.81 -4.12
CA GLY A 40 1.56 -5.72 -2.68
C GLY A 40 2.46 -4.65 -2.06
N SER A 41 1.85 -3.68 -1.39
CA SER A 41 2.59 -2.70 -0.58
C SER A 41 2.77 -3.25 0.83
N GLY A 42 4.01 -3.29 1.30
CA GLY A 42 4.34 -3.62 2.68
C GLY A 42 4.94 -5.00 2.87
N ALA A 43 5.50 -5.19 4.06
CA ALA A 43 6.03 -6.46 4.51
C ALA A 43 4.90 -7.49 4.74
N PRO A 44 5.19 -8.79 4.59
CA PRO A 44 4.28 -9.83 5.06
C PRO A 44 3.89 -9.61 6.52
N ARG A 45 2.68 -10.02 6.90
CA ARG A 45 2.28 -10.04 8.32
C ARG A 45 3.30 -10.88 9.11
N GLY A 46 3.74 -10.36 10.25
CA GLY A 46 4.74 -11.02 11.11
C GLY A 46 6.19 -10.89 10.64
N ASN A 47 6.50 -10.09 9.61
CA ASN A 47 7.88 -9.86 9.20
C ASN A 47 8.69 -9.16 10.31
N ARG A 48 9.78 -9.79 10.76
CA ARG A 48 10.72 -9.25 11.75
C ARG A 48 12.02 -8.71 11.16
N ASN A 49 12.25 -8.84 9.85
CA ASN A 49 13.51 -8.44 9.20
C ASN A 49 13.79 -6.94 9.30
N ALA A 50 12.75 -6.11 9.36
CA ALA A 50 12.86 -4.66 9.57
C ALA A 50 12.50 -4.23 11.00
N PHE A 51 12.31 -5.19 11.92
CA PHE A 51 11.97 -4.90 13.31
C PHE A 51 13.23 -4.53 14.08
N LYS A 52 13.37 -3.25 14.43
CA LYS A 52 14.53 -2.72 15.16
C LYS A 52 14.22 -2.46 16.63
N HIS A 53 13.42 -1.43 16.90
CA HIS A 53 13.16 -0.93 18.26
C HIS A 53 11.66 -0.92 18.61
N GLY A 54 10.81 -1.59 17.83
CA GLY A 54 9.37 -1.64 18.09
C GLY A 54 8.58 -0.34 17.85
N GLY A 55 9.21 0.84 17.77
CA GLY A 55 8.49 2.13 17.66
C GLY A 55 7.61 2.33 16.40
N ARG A 56 7.68 1.42 15.42
CA ARG A 56 6.77 1.38 14.26
C ARG A 56 5.93 0.10 14.21
N SER A 57 5.86 -0.64 15.31
CA SER A 57 4.99 -1.82 15.42
C SER A 57 3.53 -1.40 15.42
N ASP A 58 2.65 -2.35 15.12
CA ASP A 58 1.21 -2.19 15.24
C ASP A 58 0.80 -1.84 16.68
N GLU A 59 1.44 -2.47 17.67
CA GLU A 59 1.28 -2.15 19.10
C GLU A 59 1.64 -0.70 19.41
N ALA A 60 2.82 -0.23 18.97
CA ALA A 60 3.25 1.15 19.19
C ALA A 60 2.31 2.16 18.51
N ARG A 61 1.80 1.82 17.31
CA ARG A 61 0.78 2.63 16.62
C ARG A 61 -0.50 2.72 17.45
N ARG A 62 -1.03 1.60 17.94
CA ARG A 62 -2.24 1.55 18.76
C ARG A 62 -2.09 2.35 20.06
N CYS A 63 -0.96 2.22 20.74
CA CYS A 63 -0.67 3.03 21.93
C CYS A 63 -0.69 4.53 21.62
N GLN A 64 -0.07 4.96 20.52
CA GLN A 64 -0.10 6.36 20.10
C GLN A 64 -1.52 6.83 19.78
N ASP A 65 -2.33 6.01 19.10
CA ASP A 65 -3.69 6.37 18.73
C ASP A 65 -4.59 6.49 19.96
N LEU A 66 -4.42 5.61 20.96
CA LEU A 66 -5.10 5.71 22.25
C LEU A 66 -4.73 7.01 22.99
N ILE A 67 -3.44 7.32 23.08
CA ILE A 67 -2.96 8.56 23.72
C ILE A 67 -3.55 9.79 23.02
N ARG A 68 -3.60 9.81 21.69
CA ARG A 68 -4.21 10.91 20.92
C ARG A 68 -5.70 11.04 21.18
N MET A 69 -6.42 9.93 21.32
CA MET A 69 -7.85 9.94 21.64
C MET A 69 -8.08 10.57 23.02
N LEU A 70 -7.37 10.08 24.05
CA LEU A 70 -7.46 10.61 25.41
C LEU A 70 -7.07 12.09 25.51
N ALA A 71 -6.07 12.53 24.73
CA ALA A 71 -5.67 13.93 24.68
C ALA A 71 -6.78 14.84 24.11
N ARG A 72 -7.50 14.38 23.07
CA ARG A 72 -8.63 15.12 22.50
C ARG A 72 -9.81 15.19 23.46
N ASP A 73 -10.12 14.09 24.15
CA ASP A 73 -11.24 14.03 25.11
C ASP A 73 -11.02 14.93 26.34
N ARG A 74 -9.76 15.30 26.63
CA ARG A 74 -9.40 16.20 27.73
C ARG A 74 -9.45 17.69 27.35
N GLU A 75 -9.52 18.01 26.06
CA GLU A 75 -9.60 19.40 25.55
C GLU A 75 -11.06 19.90 25.43
N VAL A 76 -12.02 19.13 25.96
CA VAL A 76 -13.45 19.46 26.10
C VAL A 76 -13.78 19.67 27.57
#